data_AF-A0A9D6F9P4-F1
#
_entry.id   AF-A0A9D6F9P4-F1
#
_cell.length_a   1.000
_cell.length_b   1.000
_cell.length_c   1.000
_cell.angle_alpha   90.00
_cell.angle_beta   90.00
_cell.angle_gamma   90.00
#
_symmetry.space_group_name_H-M   'P 1'
#
loop_
_entity.id
_entity.type
_entity.pdbx_description
1 polymer ?
#
loop_
_entity_poly.entity_id
_entity_poly.type
_entity_poly.pdbx_seq_one_letter_code
_entity_poly.pdbx_strand_id
1 'polypeptide(L)'
;MKPFLQDVALECPPIPDGVPLPHDDWRFGTPLSLSILEGPALNLWSSVPVVEDRAQSELEVQLQPQESLVIGRQEGGQIEYLDARYHPTRMLPNSTRPVVTSLRSLADRGVSRGHFMLTGSTQGIVLLNGVPRRGGGIRPPLNGTRMEEPEQRMMNDAEEYLIARGASAKIRLPNGTLILLRAD
;
A
#
# COMPACT_ATOMS: atom_id res chain seq x y z
N MET A 1 71.05 21.03 29.72
CA MET A 1 70.23 19.87 29.28
C MET A 1 68.85 20.38 28.91
N LYS A 2 68.47 20.33 27.63
CA LYS A 2 67.12 20.61 27.11
C LYS A 2 66.72 19.39 26.27
N PRO A 3 65.49 18.84 26.41
CA PRO A 3 65.06 17.74 25.55
C PRO A 3 64.65 18.27 24.17
N PHE A 4 65.14 17.59 23.14
CA PHE A 4 64.68 17.71 21.75
C PHE A 4 63.31 17.02 21.64
N LEU A 5 62.28 17.76 21.24
CA LEU A 5 61.03 17.17 20.77
C LEU A 5 61.19 16.91 19.27
N GLN A 6 61.17 15.64 18.88
CA GLN A 6 61.06 15.22 17.48
C GLN A 6 59.59 15.33 17.07
N ASP A 7 59.32 16.14 16.05
CA ASP A 7 58.04 16.16 15.35
C ASP A 7 57.85 14.82 14.61
N VAL A 8 56.95 13.98 15.12
CA VAL A 8 56.48 12.79 14.41
C VAL A 8 55.38 13.26 13.46
N ALA A 9 55.72 13.44 12.19
CA ALA A 9 54.74 13.66 11.14
C ALA A 9 53.86 12.40 11.03
N LEU A 10 52.60 12.50 11.49
CA LEU A 10 51.58 11.50 11.19
C LEU A 10 51.28 11.57 9.69
N GLU A 11 51.83 10.63 8.93
CA GLU A 11 51.37 10.38 7.56
C GLU A 11 49.92 9.89 7.64
N CYS A 12 48.98 10.72 7.19
CA CYS A 12 47.60 10.30 6.99
C CYS A 12 47.60 9.25 5.85
N PRO A 13 47.04 8.05 6.06
CA PRO A 13 46.89 7.08 4.99
C PRO A 13 46.02 7.69 3.88
N PRO A 14 46.31 7.43 2.60
CA PRO A 14 45.50 7.90 1.50
C PRO A 14 44.08 7.35 1.68
N ILE A 15 43.09 8.25 1.69
CA ILE A 15 41.68 7.88 1.67
C ILE A 15 41.48 7.12 0.35
N PRO A 16 41.09 5.83 0.37
CA PRO A 16 40.81 5.12 -0.86
C PRO A 16 39.71 5.85 -1.62
N ASP A 17 39.97 6.16 -2.88
CA ASP A 17 38.99 6.75 -3.80
C ASP A 17 37.68 5.99 -3.66
N GLY A 18 36.62 6.73 -3.33
CA GLY A 18 35.35 6.20 -2.88
C GLY A 18 34.88 5.06 -3.76
N VAL A 19 34.84 3.86 -3.18
CA VAL A 19 34.02 2.77 -3.70
C VAL A 19 32.63 3.38 -3.89
N PRO A 20 32.06 3.39 -5.11
CA PRO A 20 30.69 3.82 -5.28
C PRO A 20 29.88 2.92 -4.36
N LEU A 21 29.27 3.52 -3.32
CA LEU A 21 28.24 2.83 -2.56
C LEU A 21 27.25 2.28 -3.60
N PRO A 22 26.80 1.02 -3.48
CA PRO A 22 25.72 0.56 -4.34
C PRO A 22 24.62 1.60 -4.19
N HIS A 23 24.41 2.37 -5.26
CA HIS A 23 23.23 3.19 -5.36
C HIS A 23 22.14 2.13 -5.38
N ASP A 24 21.52 1.87 -4.23
CA ASP A 24 20.26 1.16 -4.18
C ASP A 24 19.45 1.82 -5.29
N ASP A 25 19.12 1.09 -6.34
CA ASP A 25 18.38 1.67 -7.44
C ASP A 25 16.96 1.89 -6.91
N TRP A 26 16.75 3.02 -6.21
CA TRP A 26 15.45 3.49 -5.68
C TRP A 26 14.40 3.70 -6.79
N ARG A 27 14.77 3.42 -8.05
CA ARG A 27 13.91 3.38 -9.23
C ARG A 27 13.05 2.12 -9.30
N PHE A 28 13.35 1.10 -8.49
CA PHE A 28 12.57 -0.12 -8.44
C PHE A 28 11.47 0.00 -7.40
N GLY A 29 10.29 0.42 -7.83
CA GLY A 29 9.07 0.35 -7.03
C GLY A 29 8.82 -1.06 -6.52
N THR A 30 8.11 -1.17 -5.40
CA THR A 30 7.81 -2.45 -4.75
C THR A 30 6.60 -3.08 -5.46
N PRO A 31 6.76 -4.25 -6.10
CA PRO A 31 5.63 -5.03 -6.58
C PRO A 31 4.66 -5.36 -5.45
N LEU A 32 3.39 -5.05 -5.67
CA LEU A 32 2.27 -5.45 -4.85
C LEU A 32 1.44 -6.43 -5.65
N SER A 33 1.30 -7.65 -5.15
CA SER A 33 0.22 -8.54 -5.59
C SER A 33 -0.98 -8.43 -4.64
N LEU A 34 -2.17 -8.28 -5.22
CA LEU A 34 -3.45 -8.29 -4.53
C LEU A 34 -4.34 -9.40 -5.09
N SER A 35 -4.83 -10.26 -4.20
CA SER A 35 -5.77 -11.34 -4.55
C SER A 35 -6.98 -11.31 -3.62
N ILE A 36 -8.18 -11.45 -4.18
CA ILE A 36 -9.40 -11.67 -3.40
C ILE A 36 -9.58 -13.18 -3.24
N LEU A 37 -9.44 -13.68 -2.02
CA LEU A 37 -9.55 -15.11 -1.71
C LEU A 37 -11.01 -15.53 -1.51
N GLU A 38 -11.81 -14.65 -0.87
CA GLU A 38 -13.22 -14.89 -0.55
C GLU A 38 -13.99 -13.56 -0.60
N GLY A 39 -15.28 -13.61 -0.96
CA GLY A 39 -16.19 -12.46 -0.85
C GLY A 39 -16.39 -11.63 -2.14
N PRO A 40 -17.07 -10.48 -2.03
CA PRO A 40 -17.37 -9.62 -3.17
C PRO A 40 -16.12 -8.90 -3.73
N ALA A 41 -16.25 -8.41 -4.97
CA ALA A 41 -15.22 -7.61 -5.62
C ALA A 41 -15.03 -6.24 -4.94
N LEU A 42 -13.83 -5.68 -5.06
CA LEU A 42 -13.45 -4.38 -4.52
C LEU A 42 -13.07 -3.40 -5.63
N ASN A 43 -13.14 -2.12 -5.29
CA ASN A 43 -12.69 -1.03 -6.15
C ASN A 43 -11.37 -0.44 -5.66
N LEU A 44 -10.68 0.20 -6.60
CA LEU A 44 -9.37 0.79 -6.41
C LEU A 44 -9.38 2.26 -6.87
N TRP A 45 -8.63 3.10 -6.17
CA TRP A 45 -8.38 4.50 -6.52
C TRP A 45 -6.90 4.77 -6.37
N SER A 46 -6.27 5.35 -7.38
CA SER A 46 -4.82 5.56 -7.38
C SER A 46 -4.51 7.05 -7.48
N SER A 47 -3.38 7.46 -6.91
CA SER A 47 -2.78 8.76 -7.16
C SER A 47 -2.03 8.83 -8.49
N VAL A 48 -1.81 7.68 -9.15
CA VAL A 48 -1.10 7.54 -10.43
C VAL A 48 -1.93 6.69 -11.41
N PRO A 49 -2.04 7.06 -12.69
CA PRO A 49 -2.81 6.28 -13.66
C PRO A 49 -2.23 4.86 -13.80
N VAL A 50 -3.06 3.85 -13.48
CA VAL A 50 -2.70 2.44 -13.66
C VAL A 50 -2.87 2.08 -15.13
N VAL A 51 -1.80 1.60 -15.77
CA VAL A 51 -1.84 1.09 -17.15
C VAL A 51 -2.41 -0.32 -17.11
N GLU A 52 -3.58 -0.51 -17.72
CA GLU A 52 -4.26 -1.82 -17.81
C GLU A 52 -3.42 -2.81 -18.63
N ASP A 53 -3.08 -3.98 -18.07
CA ASP A 53 -2.91 -5.19 -18.88
C ASP A 53 -3.44 -6.43 -18.14
N ARG A 54 -4.42 -7.08 -18.80
CA ARG A 54 -4.95 -8.45 -18.59
C ARG A 54 -5.92 -8.77 -17.45
N ALA A 55 -6.87 -9.63 -17.82
CA ALA A 55 -7.89 -10.26 -17.01
C ALA A 55 -7.35 -11.39 -16.11
N GLN A 56 -6.54 -11.03 -15.11
CA GLN A 56 -6.05 -11.97 -14.11
C GLN A 56 -6.87 -11.87 -12.81
N SER A 57 -7.05 -13.00 -12.13
CA SER A 57 -7.69 -13.10 -10.81
C SER A 57 -6.88 -12.42 -9.70
N GLU A 58 -5.61 -12.17 -9.98
CA GLU A 58 -4.62 -11.50 -9.15
C GLU A 58 -4.27 -10.18 -9.84
N LEU A 59 -4.31 -9.08 -9.08
CA LEU A 59 -3.86 -7.78 -9.57
C LEU A 59 -2.43 -7.58 -9.11
N GLU A 60 -1.52 -7.47 -10.08
CA GLU A 60 -0.16 -7.05 -9.85
C GLU A 60 -0.05 -5.54 -10.13
N VAL A 61 0.27 -4.76 -9.10
CA VAL A 61 0.52 -3.31 -9.20
C VAL A 61 1.96 -3.07 -8.74
N GLN A 62 2.73 -2.32 -9.50
CA GLN A 62 4.01 -1.81 -9.00
C GLN A 62 3.78 -0.46 -8.34
N LEU A 63 4.03 -0.37 -7.02
CA LEU A 63 3.94 0.88 -6.28
C LEU A 63 5.34 1.46 -6.07
N GLN A 64 5.62 2.61 -6.69
CA GLN A 64 6.84 3.35 -6.37
C GLN A 64 6.79 3.85 -4.91
N PRO A 65 7.94 4.15 -4.29
CA PRO A 65 7.95 4.80 -2.99
C PRO A 65 7.05 6.05 -3.02
N GLN A 66 6.16 6.16 -2.03
CA GLN A 66 5.19 7.26 -1.87
C GLN A 66 4.00 7.25 -2.85
N GLU A 67 3.95 6.32 -3.80
CA GLU A 67 2.72 6.07 -4.57
C GLU A 67 1.71 5.33 -3.70
N SER A 68 0.44 5.73 -3.81
CA SER A 68 -0.62 5.21 -2.96
C SER A 68 -1.81 4.70 -3.77
N LEU A 69 -2.37 3.59 -3.29
CA LEU A 69 -3.59 2.96 -3.77
C LEU A 69 -4.60 2.90 -2.64
N VAL A 70 -5.80 3.41 -2.86
CA VAL A 70 -6.93 3.31 -1.93
C VAL A 70 -7.83 2.17 -2.36
N ILE A 71 -8.26 1.36 -1.40
CA ILE A 71 -9.12 0.19 -1.59
C ILE A 71 -10.42 0.40 -0.84
N GLY A 72 -11.55 0.05 -1.47
CA GLY A 72 -12.86 0.12 -0.83
C GLY A 72 -13.97 -0.43 -1.72
N ARG A 73 -15.23 -0.17 -1.34
CA ARG A 73 -16.39 -0.75 -2.05
C ARG A 73 -16.83 0.06 -3.26
N GLN A 74 -17.49 -0.62 -4.20
CA GLN A 74 -17.96 -0.03 -5.44
C GLN A 74 -19.32 0.67 -5.31
N GLU A 75 -19.31 1.98 -5.04
CA GLU A 75 -20.51 2.81 -5.19
C GLU A 75 -20.16 4.26 -5.59
N GLY A 76 -20.66 4.68 -6.76
CA GLY A 76 -20.83 6.10 -7.13
C GLY A 76 -19.54 6.93 -7.24
N GLY A 77 -18.89 6.88 -8.40
CA GLY A 77 -17.97 7.93 -8.88
C GLY A 77 -16.93 8.42 -7.87
N GLN A 78 -16.87 9.75 -7.68
CA GLN A 78 -15.94 10.38 -6.76
C GLN A 78 -16.37 10.17 -5.29
N ILE A 79 -15.39 9.86 -4.43
CA ILE A 79 -15.61 9.76 -2.99
C ILE A 79 -15.46 11.15 -2.36
N GLU A 80 -16.56 11.74 -1.88
CA GLU A 80 -16.61 13.13 -1.38
C GLU A 80 -15.60 13.43 -0.28
N TYR A 81 -15.37 12.47 0.62
CA TYR A 81 -14.47 12.64 1.75
C TYR A 81 -13.01 12.33 1.41
N LEU A 82 -12.74 11.64 0.30
CA LEU A 82 -11.39 11.27 -0.09
C LEU A 82 -10.65 12.50 -0.60
N ASP A 83 -9.35 12.57 -0.32
CA ASP A 83 -8.48 13.58 -0.92
C ASP A 83 -8.65 13.59 -2.45
N ALA A 84 -8.79 14.79 -3.02
CA ALA A 84 -9.13 14.99 -4.42
C ALA A 84 -8.04 14.50 -5.40
N ARG A 85 -6.81 14.27 -4.91
CA ARG A 85 -5.70 13.70 -5.69
C ARG A 85 -5.91 12.23 -6.07
N TYR A 86 -6.83 11.54 -5.39
CA TYR A 86 -7.12 10.14 -5.70
C TYR A 86 -8.22 10.06 -6.76
N HIS A 87 -7.87 9.43 -7.87
CA HIS A 87 -8.79 9.24 -8.98
C HIS A 87 -9.26 7.79 -9.02
N PRO A 88 -10.54 7.53 -9.37
CA PRO A 88 -11.02 6.18 -9.59
C PRO A 88 -10.17 5.49 -10.67
N THR A 89 -9.64 4.32 -10.38
CA THR A 89 -9.06 3.48 -11.43
C THR A 89 -10.16 2.63 -12.05
N ARG A 90 -10.00 2.24 -13.31
CA ARG A 90 -10.88 1.22 -13.89
C ARG A 90 -10.66 -0.11 -13.16
N MET A 91 -11.78 -0.80 -12.96
CA MET A 91 -11.95 -1.96 -12.09
C MET A 91 -11.00 -3.13 -12.39
N LEU A 92 -10.82 -3.98 -11.38
CA LEU A 92 -10.26 -5.32 -11.51
C LEU A 92 -10.94 -6.13 -12.64
N PRO A 93 -10.17 -6.76 -13.55
CA PRO A 93 -10.74 -7.59 -14.60
C PRO A 93 -10.87 -9.05 -14.15
N ASN A 94 -12.06 -9.45 -13.66
CA ASN A 94 -12.62 -10.82 -13.78
C ASN A 94 -14.04 -10.95 -13.18
N SER A 95 -15.00 -10.24 -13.76
CA SER A 95 -16.40 -10.70 -13.78
C SER A 95 -16.94 -10.53 -15.19
N THR A 96 -17.18 -11.63 -15.90
CA THR A 96 -17.92 -11.68 -17.18
C THR A 96 -19.40 -11.34 -17.03
N ARG A 97 -19.86 -11.07 -15.80
CA ARG A 97 -21.13 -10.41 -15.56
C ARG A 97 -20.85 -8.91 -15.48
N PRO A 98 -21.61 -8.05 -16.20
CA PRO A 98 -21.63 -6.64 -15.86
C PRO A 98 -21.82 -6.57 -14.35
N VAL A 99 -20.93 -5.87 -13.65
CA VAL A 99 -20.94 -5.81 -12.19
C VAL A 99 -22.36 -5.60 -11.77
N VAL A 100 -22.90 -6.62 -11.11
CA VAL A 100 -24.25 -6.56 -10.60
C VAL A 100 -24.19 -5.43 -9.59
N THR A 101 -24.66 -4.23 -9.99
CA THR A 101 -25.30 -3.30 -9.10
C THR A 101 -26.32 -4.14 -8.37
N SER A 102 -25.92 -4.72 -7.24
CA SER A 102 -26.86 -5.44 -6.42
C SER A 102 -27.72 -4.35 -5.83
N LEU A 103 -28.76 -3.97 -6.59
CA LEU A 103 -29.90 -3.15 -6.16
C LEU A 103 -30.59 -3.74 -4.92
N ARG A 104 -30.07 -4.85 -4.37
CA ARG A 104 -30.58 -5.61 -3.23
C ARG A 104 -29.54 -6.15 -2.24
N SER A 105 -28.21 -5.99 -2.42
CA SER A 105 -27.29 -6.46 -1.36
C SER A 105 -27.02 -5.36 -0.34
N LEU A 106 -27.74 -5.43 0.77
CA LEU A 106 -27.45 -4.70 2.01
C LEU A 106 -26.05 -5.05 2.57
N ALA A 107 -25.43 -6.14 2.10
CA ALA A 107 -24.17 -6.69 2.59
C ALA A 107 -22.96 -5.78 2.34
N ASP A 108 -23.00 -4.92 1.32
CA ASP A 108 -21.83 -4.14 0.96
C ASP A 108 -21.67 -2.85 1.79
N ARG A 109 -22.69 -2.43 2.57
CA ARG A 109 -22.59 -1.24 3.44
C ARG A 109 -21.57 -1.40 4.57
N GLY A 110 -21.12 -2.62 4.86
CA GLY A 110 -20.07 -2.89 5.82
C GLY A 110 -18.71 -2.28 5.41
N VAL A 111 -18.44 -2.09 4.12
CA VAL A 111 -17.15 -1.54 3.66
C VAL A 111 -17.31 -0.05 3.34
N SER A 112 -16.33 0.79 3.69
CA SER A 112 -16.34 2.19 3.27
C SER A 112 -16.01 2.32 1.77
N ARG A 113 -16.52 3.36 1.10
CA ARG A 113 -16.18 3.64 -0.32
C ARG A 113 -14.66 3.72 -0.54
N GLY A 114 -13.94 4.42 0.33
CA GLY A 114 -12.50 4.24 0.56
C GLY A 114 -12.31 3.70 1.97
N HIS A 115 -11.71 2.51 2.09
CA HIS A 115 -11.63 1.76 3.34
C HIS A 115 -10.24 1.84 3.95
N PHE A 116 -9.23 1.42 3.19
CA PHE A 116 -7.82 1.47 3.60
C PHE A 116 -6.96 1.90 2.43
N MET A 117 -5.71 2.25 2.70
CA MET A 117 -4.74 2.69 1.70
C MET A 117 -3.49 1.82 1.76
N LEU A 118 -2.89 1.55 0.61
CA LEU A 118 -1.59 0.91 0.44
C LEU A 118 -0.63 1.96 -0.11
N THR A 119 0.59 2.02 0.40
CA THR A 119 1.62 2.95 -0.07
C THR A 119 2.93 2.21 -0.29
N GLY A 120 3.56 2.44 -1.44
CA GLY A 120 4.89 1.90 -1.71
C GLY A 120 5.93 2.49 -0.76
N SER A 121 6.81 1.63 -0.27
CA SER A 121 7.97 1.99 0.55
C SER A 121 9.17 1.18 0.08
N THR A 122 10.38 1.65 0.36
CA THR A 122 11.59 0.87 0.04
C THR A 122 11.73 -0.40 0.86
N GLN A 123 11.05 -0.46 2.00
CA GLN A 123 11.01 -1.63 2.87
C GLN A 123 9.88 -2.62 2.49
N GLY A 124 8.96 -2.25 1.60
CA GLY A 124 7.77 -3.06 1.28
C GLY A 124 6.54 -2.21 0.95
N ILE A 125 5.38 -2.64 1.44
CA ILE A 125 4.10 -1.93 1.29
C ILE A 125 3.57 -1.53 2.66
N VAL A 126 3.24 -0.25 2.84
CA VAL A 126 2.58 0.24 4.06
C VAL A 126 1.07 0.20 3.86
N LEU A 127 0.38 -0.60 4.66
CA LEU A 127 -1.07 -0.60 4.78
C LEU A 127 -1.49 0.38 5.87
N LEU A 128 -2.32 1.36 5.52
CA LEU A 128 -2.95 2.29 6.44
C LEU A 128 -4.44 1.94 6.60
N ASN A 129 -4.88 1.66 7.83
CA ASN A 129 -6.28 1.39 8.16
C ASN A 129 -7.14 2.67 8.19
N GLY A 130 -7.32 3.24 7.02
CA GLY A 130 -8.02 4.48 6.77
C GLY A 130 -7.61 5.07 5.43
N VAL A 131 -8.15 6.25 5.11
CA VAL A 131 -7.83 6.96 3.86
C VAL A 131 -7.55 8.43 4.11
N PRO A 132 -6.72 9.09 3.28
CA PRO A 132 -6.52 10.53 3.35
C PRO A 132 -7.82 11.28 3.13
N ARG A 133 -8.15 12.18 4.05
CA ARG A 133 -9.39 12.95 4.00
C ARG A 133 -9.17 14.28 3.27
N ARG A 134 -10.17 14.73 2.51
CA ARG A 134 -10.24 16.10 2.02
C ARG A 134 -10.15 17.10 3.19
N GLY A 135 -9.20 18.02 3.11
CA GLY A 135 -8.89 18.97 4.20
C GLY A 135 -7.82 18.47 5.18
N GLY A 136 -7.20 17.31 4.91
CA GLY A 136 -6.11 16.75 5.69
C GLY A 136 -6.53 15.70 6.71
N GLY A 137 -5.53 14.99 7.25
CA GLY A 137 -5.71 13.91 8.21
C GLY A 137 -6.18 12.59 7.59
N ILE A 138 -6.35 11.59 8.43
CA ILE A 138 -6.81 10.25 8.05
C ILE A 138 -8.25 10.06 8.53
N ARG A 139 -9.11 9.57 7.63
CA ARG A 139 -10.44 9.10 7.97
C ARG A 139 -10.38 7.57 8.14
N PRO A 140 -10.59 7.03 9.35
CA PRO A 140 -10.65 5.59 9.55
C PRO A 140 -11.89 4.97 8.86
N PRO A 141 -11.88 3.66 8.59
CA PRO A 141 -13.08 2.98 8.12
C PRO A 141 -14.14 2.97 9.24
N LEU A 142 -15.42 3.11 8.86
CA LEU A 142 -16.52 3.12 9.84
C LEU A 142 -16.76 1.77 10.51
N ASN A 143 -16.40 0.70 9.82
CA ASN A 143 -16.54 -0.66 10.30
C ASN A 143 -15.12 -1.25 10.20
N GLY A 144 -14.61 -1.75 11.32
CA GLY A 144 -13.18 -2.04 11.48
C GLY A 144 -12.62 -3.05 10.49
N THR A 145 -11.30 -3.01 10.33
CA THR A 145 -10.54 -3.96 9.51
C THR A 145 -9.93 -5.03 10.40
N ARG A 146 -10.00 -6.30 9.99
CA ARG A 146 -9.34 -7.38 10.72
C ARG A 146 -8.12 -7.88 9.95
N MET A 147 -7.00 -7.96 10.63
CA MET A 147 -5.84 -8.70 10.17
C MET A 147 -6.02 -10.16 10.56
N GLU A 148 -5.95 -11.06 9.59
CA GLU A 148 -6.00 -12.51 9.80
C GLU A 148 -4.58 -13.11 9.82
N GLU A 149 -3.67 -12.53 9.04
CA GLU A 149 -2.24 -12.85 9.06
C GLU A 149 -1.41 -11.56 8.89
N PRO A 150 -0.25 -11.44 9.55
CA PRO A 150 0.36 -12.45 10.43
C PRO A 150 -0.22 -12.49 11.85
N GLU A 151 -0.93 -11.45 12.27
CA GLU A 151 -1.53 -11.35 13.60
C GLU A 151 -3.05 -11.35 13.50
N GLN A 152 -3.72 -12.30 14.14
CA GLN A 152 -5.18 -12.36 14.18
C GLN A 152 -5.75 -11.31 15.13
N ARG A 153 -5.97 -10.09 14.65
CA ARG A 153 -6.47 -8.98 15.46
C ARG A 153 -7.25 -7.95 14.68
N MET A 154 -8.02 -7.14 15.41
CA MET A 154 -8.57 -5.91 14.86
C MET A 154 -7.45 -4.88 14.67
N MET A 155 -7.49 -4.17 13.55
CA MET A 155 -6.62 -3.02 13.33
C MET A 155 -7.23 -1.79 13.98
N ASN A 156 -6.39 -0.96 14.60
CA ASN A 156 -6.81 0.30 15.19
C ASN A 156 -7.10 1.34 14.10
N ASP A 157 -7.87 2.37 14.46
CA ASP A 157 -8.15 3.49 13.57
C ASP A 157 -6.87 4.19 13.14
N ALA A 158 -6.71 4.39 11.83
CA ALA A 158 -5.51 4.99 11.23
C ALA A 158 -4.20 4.25 11.57
N GLU A 159 -4.28 2.97 11.94
CA GLU A 159 -3.09 2.15 12.15
C GLU A 159 -2.32 1.94 10.85
N GLU A 160 -1.00 2.09 10.92
CA GLU A 160 -0.08 1.72 9.84
C GLU A 160 0.54 0.36 10.13
N TYR A 161 0.61 -0.48 9.10
CA TYR A 161 1.23 -1.79 9.14
C TYR A 161 2.14 -1.98 7.93
N LEU A 162 3.41 -2.27 8.18
CA LEU A 162 4.38 -2.56 7.13
C LEU A 162 4.31 -4.04 6.74
N ILE A 163 3.91 -4.30 5.50
CA ILE A 163 4.13 -5.58 4.82
C ILE A 163 5.53 -5.51 4.23
N ALA A 164 6.51 -6.06 4.93
CA ALA A 164 7.90 -6.06 4.49
C ALA A 164 8.07 -6.76 3.12
N ARG A 165 9.10 -6.40 2.37
CA ARG A 165 9.46 -7.09 1.12
C ARG A 165 9.66 -8.60 1.35
N GLY A 166 9.10 -9.42 0.48
CA GLY A 166 9.00 -10.87 0.60
C GLY A 166 7.93 -11.36 1.59
N ALA A 167 7.14 -10.46 2.19
CA ALA A 167 6.10 -10.81 3.15
C ALA A 167 4.69 -10.64 2.57
N SER A 168 3.71 -11.12 3.33
CA SER A 168 2.29 -10.99 2.97
C SER A 168 1.42 -10.73 4.18
N ALA A 169 0.25 -10.15 3.94
CA ALA A 169 -0.78 -9.95 4.95
C ALA A 169 -2.14 -10.41 4.41
N LYS A 170 -2.93 -11.05 5.28
CA LYS A 170 -4.33 -11.39 4.98
C LYS A 170 -5.25 -10.48 5.76
N ILE A 171 -6.15 -9.81 5.05
CA ILE A 171 -7.04 -8.79 5.60
C ILE A 171 -8.49 -9.22 5.35
N ARG A 172 -9.28 -9.29 6.43
CA ARG A 172 -10.72 -9.52 6.35
C ARG A 172 -11.48 -8.22 6.56
N LEU A 173 -12.31 -7.88 5.59
CA LEU A 173 -13.20 -6.72 5.62
C LEU A 173 -14.53 -7.05 6.31
N PRO A 174 -15.27 -6.03 6.81
CA PRO A 174 -16.57 -6.20 7.47
C PRO A 174 -17.65 -6.94 6.67
N ASN A 175 -17.59 -6.89 5.34
CA ASN A 175 -18.52 -7.63 4.47
C ASN A 175 -18.10 -9.10 4.25
N GLY A 176 -17.09 -9.58 4.98
CA GLY A 176 -16.55 -10.92 4.89
C GLY A 176 -15.47 -11.12 3.81
N THR A 177 -15.18 -10.10 2.99
CA THR A 177 -14.14 -10.19 1.95
C THR A 177 -12.79 -10.48 2.57
N LEU A 178 -12.10 -11.53 2.10
CA LEU A 178 -10.75 -11.87 2.50
C LEU A 178 -9.79 -11.52 1.35
N ILE A 179 -8.83 -10.65 1.65
CA ILE A 179 -7.83 -10.15 0.71
C ILE A 179 -6.46 -10.68 1.13
N LEU A 180 -5.67 -11.14 0.17
CA LEU A 180 -4.25 -11.40 0.34
C LEU A 180 -3.46 -10.28 -0.34
N LEU A 181 -2.53 -9.69 0.40
CA LEU A 181 -1.60 -8.67 -0.06
C LEU A 181 -0.19 -9.22 0.05
N ARG A 182 0.60 -9.16 -1.03
CA ARG A 182 2.01 -9.59 -1.08
C ARG A 182 2.89 -8.43 -1.53
N ALA A 183 3.99 -8.20 -0.82
CA ALA A 183 4.98 -7.20 -1.18
C ALA A 183 6.23 -7.94 -1.67
N ASP A 184 6.44 -8.04 -2.99
CA ASP A 184 7.54 -8.83 -3.57
C ASP A 184 8.82 -8.01 -3.83
#